data_AF-A0A918MN97-F1
#
_entry.id   AF-A0A918MN97-F1
#
_cell.length_a   1.000
_cell.length_b   1.000
_cell.length_c   1.000
_cell.angle_alpha   90.00
_cell.angle_beta   90.00
_cell.angle_gamma   90.00
#
_symmetry.space_group_name_H-M   'P 1'
#
loop_
_entity.id
_entity.type
_entity.pdbx_description
1 polymer ?
#
loop_
_entity_poly.entity_id
_entity_poly.type
_entity_poly.pdbx_seq_one_letter_code
_entity_poly.pdbx_strand_id
1 'polypeptide(L)'
;MEQRSAYDPAQEARLLAHRALLAEIIRLSAPDLRAALLGWLEDRSIPRDGQEDPGAVPSEVLVSALATADEYRRLRDRITERLSAMG
;
A
#
# COMPACT_ATOMS: atom_id res chain seq x y z
N MET A 1 9.12 27.35 -17.94
CA MET A 1 9.36 26.06 -17.24
C MET A 1 8.11 25.23 -17.43
N GLU A 2 8.09 24.35 -18.44
CA GLU A 2 6.92 23.51 -18.71
C GLU A 2 6.75 22.52 -17.56
N GLN A 3 5.64 22.63 -16.85
CA GLN A 3 5.22 21.69 -15.82
C GLN A 3 4.99 20.33 -16.51
N ARG A 4 6.01 19.46 -16.49
CA ARG A 4 5.88 18.08 -16.97
C ARG A 4 4.75 17.44 -16.16
N SER A 5 3.66 17.05 -16.82
CA SER A 5 2.52 16.40 -16.17
C SER A 5 3.03 15.27 -15.28
N ALA A 6 2.77 15.34 -13.98
CA ALA A 6 3.21 14.36 -12.97
C ALA A 6 2.44 13.02 -13.08
N TYR A 7 1.52 12.93 -14.04
CA TYR A 7 0.65 11.78 -14.25
C TYR A 7 1.06 11.04 -15.54
N ASP A 8 1.63 9.85 -15.37
CA ASP A 8 1.84 8.88 -16.43
C ASP A 8 0.81 7.74 -16.28
N PRO A 9 -0.24 7.70 -17.12
CA PRO A 9 -1.28 6.68 -17.04
C PRO A 9 -0.73 5.26 -17.26
N ALA A 10 0.38 5.10 -18.00
CA ALA A 10 0.99 3.79 -18.19
C ALA A 10 1.67 3.28 -16.91
N GLN A 11 2.25 4.18 -16.13
CA GLN A 11 2.85 3.85 -14.83
C GLN A 11 1.77 3.50 -13.80
N GLU A 12 0.66 4.23 -13.77
CA GLU A 12 -0.47 3.91 -12.88
C GLU A 12 -1.10 2.57 -13.24
N ALA A 13 -1.36 2.31 -14.52
CA ALA A 13 -1.90 1.03 -14.99
C ALA A 13 -0.98 -0.14 -14.61
N ARG A 14 0.35 0.05 -14.70
CA ARG A 14 1.34 -0.93 -14.27
C ARG A 14 1.23 -1.20 -12.76
N LEU A 15 1.14 -0.17 -11.93
CA LEU A 15 0.98 -0.34 -10.49
C LEU A 15 -0.31 -1.09 -10.15
N LEU A 16 -1.43 -0.73 -10.77
CA LEU A 16 -2.72 -1.41 -10.59
C LEU A 16 -2.65 -2.89 -10.96
N ALA A 17 -1.97 -3.23 -12.06
CA ALA A 17 -1.77 -4.62 -12.48
C ALA A 17 -0.97 -5.43 -11.46
N HIS A 18 0.11 -4.86 -10.90
CA HIS A 18 0.90 -5.54 -9.87
C HIS A 18 0.08 -5.76 -8.58
N ARG A 19 -0.70 -4.77 -8.15
CA ARG A 19 -1.59 -4.91 -6.99
C ARG A 19 -2.64 -6.00 -7.20
N ALA A 20 -3.18 -6.10 -8.42
CA ALA A 20 -4.13 -7.15 -8.78
C ALA A 20 -3.49 -8.54 -8.72
N LEU A 21 -2.28 -8.68 -9.28
CA LEU A 21 -1.53 -9.94 -9.26
C LEU A 21 -1.16 -10.36 -7.83
N LEU A 22 -0.69 -9.43 -7.00
CA LEU A 22 -0.38 -9.70 -5.59
C LEU A 22 -1.61 -10.16 -4.81
N ALA A 23 -2.76 -9.51 -5.02
CA ALA A 23 -4.00 -9.94 -4.40
C ALA A 23 -4.39 -11.36 -4.80
N GLU A 24 -4.18 -11.72 -6.08
CA GLU A 24 -4.47 -13.05 -6.58
C GLU A 24 -3.53 -14.14 -6.02
N ILE A 25 -2.23 -13.83 -5.90
CA ILE A 25 -1.25 -14.73 -5.26
C ILE A 25 -1.64 -14.98 -3.80
N ILE A 26 -2.00 -13.94 -3.04
CA ILE A 26 -2.39 -14.08 -1.64
C ILE A 26 -3.71 -14.86 -1.52
N ARG A 27 -4.66 -14.64 -2.43
CA ARG A 27 -5.90 -15.42 -2.50
C ARG A 27 -5.65 -16.92 -2.67
N LEU A 28 -4.71 -17.27 -3.56
CA LEU A 28 -4.32 -18.66 -3.86
C LEU A 28 -3.40 -19.30 -2.81
N SER A 29 -2.85 -18.51 -1.89
CA SER A 29 -1.95 -18.99 -0.85
C SER A 29 -2.67 -19.78 0.26
N ALA A 30 -1.91 -20.57 1.02
CA ALA A 30 -2.42 -21.31 2.16
C ALA A 30 -3.00 -20.35 3.24
N PRO A 31 -4.05 -20.75 3.98
CA PRO A 31 -4.71 -19.89 4.97
C PRO A 31 -3.77 -19.24 5.98
N ASP A 32 -2.79 -19.98 6.49
CA ASP A 32 -1.84 -19.47 7.49
C ASP A 32 -0.90 -18.41 6.91
N LEU A 33 -0.41 -18.62 5.69
CA LEU A 33 0.42 -17.65 4.98
C LEU A 33 -0.39 -16.38 4.67
N ARG A 34 -1.64 -16.54 4.25
CA ARG A 34 -2.56 -15.42 4.02
C ARG A 34 -2.79 -14.61 5.29
N ALA A 35 -3.05 -15.27 6.42
CA ALA A 35 -3.22 -14.59 7.71
C ALA A 35 -1.96 -13.84 8.14
N ALA A 36 -0.78 -14.46 8.01
CA ALA A 36 0.49 -13.83 8.33
C ALA A 36 0.79 -12.59 7.46
N LEU A 37 0.51 -12.67 6.15
CA LEU A 37 0.71 -11.54 5.23
C LEU A 37 -0.27 -10.39 5.53
N LEU A 38 -1.52 -10.69 5.87
CA LEU A 38 -2.50 -9.67 6.27
C LEU A 38 -2.09 -8.97 7.56
N GLY A 39 -1.65 -9.71 8.58
CA GLY A 39 -1.11 -9.10 9.81
C GLY A 39 0.13 -8.25 9.55
N TRP A 40 1.06 -8.74 8.73
CA TRP A 40 2.26 -7.99 8.34
C TRP A 40 1.95 -6.66 7.63
N LEU A 41 0.90 -6.63 6.79
CA LEU A 41 0.40 -5.43 6.12
C LEU A 41 -0.26 -4.46 7.10
N GLU A 42 -1.06 -4.99 8.04
CA GLU A 42 -1.71 -4.20 9.08
C GLU A 42 -0.69 -3.45 9.95
N ASP A 43 0.32 -4.15 10.45
CA ASP A 43 1.40 -3.56 11.27
C ASP A 43 2.13 -2.41 10.59
N ARG A 44 2.19 -2.40 9.25
CA ARG A 44 2.87 -1.38 8.44
C ARG A 44 1.95 -0.31 7.89
N SER A 45 0.65 -0.51 7.97
CA SER A 45 -0.38 0.47 7.58
C SER A 45 -0.59 1.55 8.66
N ILE A 46 0.00 1.36 9.83
CA ILE A 46 0.04 2.30 10.95
C ILE A 46 1.34 3.12 10.82
N PRO A 47 1.27 4.42 10.53
CA PRO A 47 2.43 5.30 10.63
C PRO A 47 3.01 5.18 12.04
N ARG A 48 4.31 4.89 12.16
CA ARG A 48 4.96 5.01 13.46
C ARG A 48 5.18 6.50 13.69
N ASP A 49 4.37 7.10 14.55
CA ASP A 49 4.53 8.48 14.99
C ASP A 49 5.85 8.63 15.75
N GLY A 50 6.92 8.80 14.99
CA GLY A 50 8.21 9.25 15.49
C GLY A 50 8.17 10.76 15.60
N GLN A 51 7.76 11.27 16.77
CA GLN A 51 7.96 12.65 17.22
C GLN A 51 7.68 13.71 16.12
N GLU A 52 6.40 14.03 15.93
CA GLU A 52 6.02 15.25 15.21
C GLU A 52 6.50 16.47 16.02
N ASP A 53 7.64 17.04 15.62
CA ASP A 53 8.06 18.36 16.08
C ASP A 53 7.15 19.41 15.38
N PRO A 54 6.29 20.14 16.11
CA PRO A 54 5.36 21.08 15.52
C PRO A 54 6.13 22.27 14.92
N GLY A 55 6.49 22.14 13.64
CA GLY A 55 7.27 23.13 12.88
C GLY A 55 8.30 22.52 11.93
N ALA A 56 8.57 21.22 12.01
CA ALA A 56 9.49 20.57 11.07
C ALA A 56 8.82 20.37 9.70
N VAL A 57 9.46 20.91 8.66
CA VAL A 57 9.08 20.62 7.26
C VAL A 57 9.17 19.10 7.07
N PRO A 58 8.14 18.42 6.52
CA PRO A 58 8.20 16.98 6.30
C PRO A 58 9.43 16.66 5.46
N SER A 59 10.38 15.92 6.03
CA SER A 59 11.52 15.44 5.26
C SER A 59 11.00 14.51 4.16
N GLU A 60 11.66 14.46 3.00
CA GLU A 60 11.29 13.56 1.89
C GLU A 60 11.15 12.09 2.37
N VAL A 61 11.90 11.73 3.40
CA VAL A 61 11.84 10.43 4.09
C VAL A 61 10.50 10.21 4.79
N LEU A 62 9.97 11.21 5.49
CA LEU A 62 8.67 11.13 6.16
C LEU A 62 7.51 11.07 5.15
N VAL A 63 7.59 11.87 4.07
CA VAL A 63 6.60 11.83 2.99
C VAL A 63 6.59 10.46 2.30
N SER A 64 7.77 9.89 2.04
CA SER A 64 7.91 8.55 1.47
C SER A 64 7.38 7.45 2.41
N ALA A 65 7.62 7.57 3.72
CA ALA A 65 7.11 6.64 4.71
C ALA A 65 5.58 6.67 4.81
N LEU A 66 4.96 7.84 4.81
CA LEU A 66 3.51 8.00 4.81
C LEU A 66 2.87 7.45 3.53
N ALA A 67 3.44 7.77 2.37
CA ALA A 67 2.98 7.22 1.09
C ALA A 67 3.09 5.69 1.05
N THR A 68 4.14 5.13 1.65
CA THR A 68 4.34 3.68 1.77
C THR A 68 3.32 3.03 2.71
N ALA A 69 3.00 3.67 3.85
CA ALA A 69 1.97 3.18 4.78
C ALA A 69 0.57 3.16 4.12
N ASP A 70 0.23 4.21 3.36
CA ASP A 70 -1.01 4.27 2.59
C ASP A 70 -1.07 3.19 1.51
N GLU A 71 0.05 2.89 0.86
CA GLU A 71 0.16 1.83 -0.12
C GLU A 71 -0.14 0.45 0.50
N TYR A 72 0.41 0.18 1.69
CA TYR A 72 0.13 -1.05 2.44
C TYR A 72 -1.35 -1.18 2.82
N ARG A 73 -1.98 -0.09 3.28
CA ARG A 73 -3.41 -0.07 3.60
C ARG A 73 -4.26 -0.45 2.38
N ARG A 74 -4.03 0.23 1.26
CA ARG A 74 -4.75 -0.03 0.00
C ARG A 74 -4.57 -1.45 -0.52
N LEU A 75 -3.37 -2.03 -0.36
CA LEU A 75 -3.12 -3.43 -0.70
C LEU A 75 -3.94 -4.38 0.17
N ARG A 76 -3.90 -4.20 1.49
CA ARG A 76 -4.67 -4.99 2.45
C ARG A 76 -6.16 -4.96 2.12
N ASP A 77 -6.72 -3.77 1.93
CA ASP A 77 -8.16 -3.61 1.69
C ASP A 77 -8.60 -4.33 0.40
N ARG A 78 -7.82 -4.20 -0.68
CA ARG A 78 -8.08 -4.91 -1.95
C ARG A 78 -8.01 -6.43 -1.82
N ILE A 79 -7.06 -6.94 -1.02
CA ILE A 79 -6.96 -8.38 -0.73
C ILE A 79 -8.21 -8.84 0.03
N THR A 80 -8.60 -8.12 1.08
CA THR A 80 -9.79 -8.45 1.88
C THR A 80 -11.05 -8.45 1.02
N GLU A 81 -11.28 -7.42 0.20
CA GLU A 81 -12.41 -7.38 -0.75
C GLU A 81 -12.42 -8.60 -1.67
N ARG A 82 -11.25 -8.97 -2.22
CA ARG A 82 -11.12 -10.12 -3.12
C ARG A 82 -11.44 -11.44 -2.43
N LEU A 83 -11.11 -11.59 -1.15
CA LEU A 83 -11.43 -12.79 -0.37
C LEU A 83 -12.91 -12.88 -0.04
N SER A 84 -13.54 -11.76 0.29
CA SER A 84 -14.96 -11.69 0.66
C SER A 84 -15.90 -11.91 -0.54
N ALA A 85 -15.49 -11.56 -1.76
CA ALA A 85 -16.32 -11.73 -2.96
C ALA A 85 -16.59 -13.19 -3.40
N MET A 86 -16.08 -14.19 -2.66
CA MET A 86 -16.19 -15.63 -2.98
C MET A 86 -16.80 -16.48 -1.86
N GLY A 87 -17.21 -15.88 -0.74
CA GLY A 87 -17.94 -16.55 0.35
C GLY A 87 -19.42 -16.21 0.33
#